data_AF-A0A0Q8TDX3-F1
#
_entry.id   AF-A0A0Q8TDX3-F1
#
_cell.length_a   1.000
_cell.length_b   1.000
_cell.length_c   1.000
_cell.angle_alpha   90.00
_cell.angle_beta   90.00
_cell.angle_gamma   90.00
#
_symmetry.space_group_name_H-M   'P 1'
#
loop_
_entity.id
_entity.type
_entity.pdbx_description
1 polymer ?
#
loop_
_entity_poly.entity_id
_entity_poly.type
_entity_poly.pdbx_seq_one_letter_code
_entity_poly.pdbx_strand_id
1 'polypeptide(L)'
;MVSLAHAANFVSLHQSPLRIALPPATGSYDYTFNTKIGFKQQYAPEGVTGCAIGYSTGGCAFPGGGSLALPEFTGYQLQYKEFKIYIPAGSRSFMFSGYAPQATESAFALRYGSAPVREAALGTAEYQAVKSTEQIDTTFSRLVNEPAADHLVVHDGGGTVRFVGGQLDASKGSTSQGNWLYVRQLSGTPLYDIQGAIDVDLAKYAAGYAAIVWTTSTYPDPVDAPSPATGTVSTTDQQTTAATTTTASASVATLATAVLSTAGQPLQLGITLAQTAADVAANPKISAWVAARIPANGQSFLSDLWFFRKGDGTWASQVPADAEAVAFASQVANTATLRFTPSLDFTEAEMRAVNAEVHFGYKTSTGAFVSKGKIWPQ
;
A
#
# COMPACT_ATOMS: atom_id res chain seq x y z
N MET A 1 26.72 -13.65 -5.74
CA MET A 1 25.99 -12.92 -4.68
C MET A 1 24.56 -12.76 -5.16
N VAL A 2 23.61 -13.44 -4.52
CA VAL A 2 22.19 -13.32 -4.85
C VAL A 2 21.60 -12.33 -3.85
N SER A 3 21.10 -11.20 -4.34
CA SER A 3 20.38 -10.20 -3.55
C SER A 3 19.09 -10.82 -3.05
N LEU A 4 18.93 -11.00 -1.73
CA LEU A 4 17.63 -11.36 -1.15
C LEU A 4 16.74 -10.12 -1.21
N ALA A 5 15.67 -10.19 -2.01
CA ALA A 5 14.71 -9.12 -2.18
C ALA A 5 14.00 -8.75 -0.86
N HIS A 6 13.93 -7.45 -0.58
CA HIS A 6 13.12 -6.85 0.48
C HIS A 6 11.66 -7.25 0.27
N ALA A 7 11.03 -7.85 1.28
CA ALA A 7 9.58 -8.04 1.26
C ALA A 7 8.92 -6.67 1.41
N ALA A 8 8.53 -6.10 0.26
CA ALA A 8 8.01 -4.74 0.19
C ALA A 8 6.62 -4.64 0.88
N ASN A 9 6.46 -3.67 1.78
CA ASN A 9 5.20 -3.40 2.49
C ASN A 9 4.56 -2.13 1.93
N PHE A 10 3.90 -2.24 0.78
CA PHE A 10 3.24 -1.11 0.14
C PHE A 10 1.92 -0.77 0.82
N VAL A 11 1.90 0.35 1.53
CA VAL A 11 0.70 0.90 2.17
C VAL A 11 -0.20 1.57 1.12
N SER A 12 -1.48 1.24 1.11
CA SER A 12 -2.43 1.94 0.24
C SER A 12 -2.65 3.38 0.72
N LEU A 13 -2.47 4.36 -0.18
CA LEU A 13 -2.75 5.76 0.13
C LEU A 13 -4.25 6.01 0.41
N HIS A 14 -5.13 5.12 -0.02
CA HIS A 14 -6.57 5.25 0.19
C HIS A 14 -6.99 4.92 1.63
N GLN A 15 -6.09 4.36 2.44
CA GLN A 15 -6.31 4.17 3.88
C GLN A 15 -6.11 5.46 4.70
N SER A 16 -5.55 6.50 4.08
CA SER A 16 -5.52 7.84 4.68
C SER A 16 -6.87 8.53 4.49
N PRO A 17 -7.43 9.19 5.53
CA PRO A 17 -8.74 9.85 5.42
C PRO A 17 -8.76 11.00 4.42
N LEU A 18 -9.72 10.98 3.51
CA LEU A 18 -10.07 12.10 2.63
C LEU A 18 -11.10 12.96 3.34
N ARG A 19 -10.72 14.19 3.70
CA ARG A 19 -11.63 15.17 4.30
C ARG A 19 -12.16 16.10 3.22
N ILE A 20 -13.47 16.14 3.07
CA ILE A 20 -14.17 16.91 2.05
C ILE A 20 -14.99 17.99 2.75
N ALA A 21 -14.71 19.25 2.47
CA ALA A 21 -15.51 20.36 2.98
C ALA A 21 -16.93 20.29 2.38
N LEU A 22 -17.93 20.48 3.23
CA LEU A 22 -19.33 20.64 2.82
C LEU A 22 -19.63 22.14 2.64
N PRO A 23 -20.54 22.51 1.72
CA PRO A 23 -20.95 23.90 1.58
C PRO A 23 -21.47 24.43 2.94
N PRO A 24 -20.99 25.58 3.42
CA PRO A 24 -21.49 26.14 4.67
C PRO A 24 -22.95 26.58 4.49
N ALA A 25 -23.67 26.68 5.60
CA ALA A 25 -25.02 27.25 5.58
C ALA A 25 -24.98 28.68 5.01
N THR A 26 -26.04 29.09 4.30
CA THR A 26 -26.12 30.44 3.72
C THR A 26 -25.88 31.51 4.80
N GLY A 27 -24.87 32.35 4.60
CA GLY A 27 -24.48 33.39 5.56
C GLY A 27 -23.52 32.95 6.66
N SER A 28 -23.02 31.70 6.64
CA SER A 28 -21.99 31.19 7.55
C SER A 28 -20.68 30.90 6.80
N TYR A 29 -19.56 30.96 7.54
CA TYR A 29 -18.23 30.53 7.09
C TYR A 29 -17.76 29.26 7.83
N ASP A 30 -18.64 28.63 8.61
CA ASP A 30 -18.33 27.40 9.34
C ASP A 30 -18.46 26.19 8.41
N TYR A 31 -17.31 25.63 8.02
CA TYR A 31 -17.25 24.43 7.20
C TYR A 31 -17.40 23.18 8.07
N THR A 32 -18.36 22.33 7.73
CA THR A 32 -18.40 20.93 8.19
C THR A 32 -17.66 20.06 7.19
N PHE A 33 -17.11 18.93 7.64
CA PHE A 33 -16.30 18.06 6.79
C PHE A 33 -16.89 16.66 6.76
N ASN A 34 -17.10 16.12 5.56
CA ASN A 34 -17.35 14.70 5.35
C ASN A 34 -16.00 13.98 5.22
N THR A 35 -15.79 12.93 6.01
CA THR A 35 -14.53 12.17 5.99
C THR A 35 -14.77 10.79 5.40
N LYS A 36 -14.00 10.43 4.36
CA LYS A 36 -14.11 9.15 3.66
C LYS A 36 -12.78 8.39 3.70
N ILE A 37 -12.82 7.09 3.96
CA ILE A 37 -11.63 6.23 4.07
C ILE A 37 -11.85 4.97 3.22
N GLY A 38 -10.80 4.53 2.54
CA GLY A 38 -10.82 3.42 1.58
C GLY A 38 -11.32 3.89 0.21
N PHE A 39 -10.73 3.34 -0.85
CA PHE A 39 -11.00 3.72 -2.24
C PHE A 39 -12.50 3.62 -2.56
N LYS A 40 -13.17 2.58 -2.03
CA LYS A 40 -14.60 2.36 -2.22
C LYS A 40 -15.45 3.55 -1.76
N GLN A 41 -15.11 4.17 -0.63
CA GLN A 41 -15.90 5.30 -0.15
C GLN A 41 -15.43 6.60 -0.82
N GLN A 42 -14.12 6.78 -0.91
CA GLN A 42 -13.49 8.00 -1.45
C GLN A 42 -13.92 8.29 -2.89
N TYR A 43 -14.03 7.24 -3.71
CA TYR A 43 -14.21 7.38 -5.15
C TYR A 43 -15.42 6.61 -5.70
N ALA A 44 -16.45 6.34 -4.89
CA ALA A 44 -17.73 5.89 -5.44
C ALA A 44 -18.13 6.79 -6.63
N PRO A 45 -18.57 6.25 -7.78
CA PRO A 45 -18.89 7.00 -9.00
C PRO A 45 -20.22 7.77 -8.85
N GLU A 46 -20.28 8.60 -7.82
CA GLU A 46 -21.39 9.44 -7.41
C GLU A 46 -20.95 10.90 -7.62
N GLY A 47 -21.75 11.71 -8.31
CA GLY A 47 -21.42 13.11 -8.58
C GLY A 47 -22.15 13.70 -9.79
N VAL A 48 -21.92 14.99 -10.06
CA VAL A 48 -22.46 15.74 -11.21
C VAL A 48 -21.40 15.81 -12.31
N THR A 49 -21.80 15.59 -13.57
CA THR A 49 -20.92 15.70 -14.74
C THR A 49 -20.14 17.02 -14.76
N GLY A 50 -18.82 16.95 -14.92
CA GLY A 50 -17.94 18.14 -14.97
C GLY A 50 -17.33 18.55 -13.62
N CYS A 51 -17.59 17.81 -12.54
CA CYS A 51 -17.00 18.01 -11.23
C CYS A 51 -16.09 16.83 -10.85
N ALA A 52 -15.09 17.07 -9.99
CA ALA A 52 -14.22 16.00 -9.51
C ALA A 52 -15.03 15.01 -8.63
N ILE A 53 -14.88 13.71 -8.88
CA ILE A 53 -15.46 12.65 -8.04
C ILE A 53 -14.67 12.63 -6.73
N GLY A 54 -15.38 12.67 -5.60
CA GLY A 54 -14.77 12.80 -4.27
C GLY A 54 -14.66 14.24 -3.75
N TYR A 55 -15.28 15.23 -4.40
CA TYR A 55 -15.34 16.63 -3.94
C TYR A 55 -16.79 17.15 -3.91
N SER A 56 -17.29 17.66 -2.78
CA SER A 56 -18.68 18.13 -2.64
C SER A 56 -18.89 19.63 -2.83
N THR A 57 -17.83 20.43 -2.87
CA THR A 57 -17.91 21.90 -2.98
C THR A 57 -17.31 22.40 -4.28
N GLY A 58 -18.11 22.47 -5.34
CA GLY A 58 -17.94 23.47 -6.41
C GLY A 58 -16.68 23.45 -7.28
N GLY A 59 -15.81 22.44 -7.20
CA GLY A 59 -14.65 22.28 -8.07
C GLY A 59 -15.00 21.74 -9.46
N CYS A 60 -16.00 22.34 -10.13
CA CYS A 60 -16.40 21.97 -11.49
C CYS A 60 -15.55 22.76 -12.49
N ALA A 61 -14.23 22.53 -12.47
CA ALA A 61 -13.25 23.27 -13.27
C ALA A 61 -12.61 22.42 -14.38
N PHE A 62 -13.01 21.15 -14.54
CA PHE A 62 -12.45 20.26 -15.55
C PHE A 62 -13.46 20.07 -16.70
N PRO A 63 -13.32 20.79 -17.82
CA PRO A 63 -14.17 20.61 -18.97
C PRO A 63 -13.88 19.25 -19.63
N GLY A 64 -14.71 18.24 -19.36
CA GLY A 64 -14.87 17.09 -20.28
C GLY A 64 -14.72 15.66 -19.74
N GLY A 65 -14.55 15.43 -18.43
CA GLY A 65 -14.40 14.08 -17.88
C GLY A 65 -14.37 14.11 -16.37
N GLY A 66 -14.76 13.02 -15.70
CA GLY A 66 -14.63 12.92 -14.25
C GLY A 66 -13.16 13.00 -13.88
N SER A 67 -12.80 13.86 -12.93
CA SER A 67 -11.46 13.88 -12.35
C SER A 67 -11.53 13.27 -10.96
N LEU A 68 -10.71 12.26 -10.66
CA LEU A 68 -10.52 11.77 -9.29
C LEU A 68 -9.39 12.61 -8.69
N ALA A 69 -9.72 13.53 -7.78
CA ALA A 69 -8.70 14.22 -7.03
C ALA A 69 -8.12 13.24 -5.99
N LEU A 70 -6.83 12.95 -6.06
CA LEU A 70 -6.15 12.41 -4.88
C LEU A 70 -6.16 13.51 -3.82
N PRO A 71 -6.59 13.24 -2.57
CA PRO A 71 -6.67 14.23 -1.52
C PRO A 71 -5.44 15.13 -1.51
N GLU A 72 -5.65 16.43 -1.36
CA GLU A 72 -4.60 17.29 -0.84
C GLU A 72 -4.35 16.83 0.59
N PHE A 73 -3.30 16.06 0.79
CA PHE A 73 -2.95 15.58 2.11
C PHE A 73 -2.26 16.69 2.91
N THR A 74 -2.97 17.79 3.17
CA THR A 74 -2.43 18.91 3.94
C THR A 74 -1.97 18.44 5.32
N GLY A 75 -0.66 18.53 5.57
CA GLY A 75 -0.04 18.14 6.83
C GLY A 75 0.23 16.64 7.01
N TYR A 76 -0.01 15.81 6.00
CA TYR A 76 0.37 14.39 6.06
C TYR A 76 1.81 14.21 5.57
N GLN A 77 2.68 13.81 6.47
CA GLN A 77 3.98 13.26 6.10
C GLN A 77 3.80 11.78 5.81
N LEU A 78 4.18 11.33 4.60
CA LEU A 78 4.32 9.90 4.35
C LEU A 78 5.40 9.37 5.28
N GLN A 79 5.02 8.66 6.33
CA GLN A 79 6.01 7.96 7.14
C GLN A 79 6.56 6.71 6.42
N TYR A 80 5.89 6.30 5.33
CA TYR A 80 6.20 5.10 4.57
C TYR A 80 6.99 5.41 3.31
N LYS A 81 8.15 4.75 3.16
CA LYS A 81 8.96 4.78 1.93
C LYS A 81 8.38 3.89 0.82
N GLU A 82 7.34 3.12 1.11
CA GLU A 82 6.69 2.21 0.16
C GLU A 82 5.18 2.39 0.26
N PHE A 83 4.56 2.84 -0.82
CA PHE A 83 3.12 3.06 -0.88
C PHE A 83 2.55 2.73 -2.26
N LYS A 84 1.24 2.51 -2.31
CA LYS A 84 0.52 2.19 -3.54
C LYS A 84 -0.73 3.03 -3.72
N ILE A 85 -1.07 3.28 -4.98
CA ILE A 85 -2.20 4.10 -5.41
C ILE A 85 -2.97 3.29 -6.43
N TYR A 86 -4.28 3.17 -6.25
CA TYR A 86 -5.10 2.47 -7.22
C TYR A 86 -5.44 3.41 -8.38
N ILE A 87 -5.03 3.02 -9.59
CA ILE A 87 -5.40 3.69 -10.83
C ILE A 87 -6.55 2.88 -11.45
N PRO A 88 -7.78 3.40 -11.50
CA PRO A 88 -8.92 2.62 -11.93
C PRO A 88 -8.97 2.42 -13.45
N ALA A 89 -9.85 1.52 -13.90
CA ALA A 89 -10.21 1.42 -15.30
C ALA A 89 -10.81 2.74 -15.79
N GLY A 90 -10.64 3.05 -17.07
CA GLY A 90 -11.10 4.32 -17.64
C GLY A 90 -10.11 5.48 -17.45
N SER A 91 -8.97 5.29 -16.78
CA SER A 91 -7.97 6.37 -16.56
C SER A 91 -7.33 6.81 -17.88
N ARG A 92 -7.46 8.11 -18.19
CA ARG A 92 -6.94 8.77 -19.39
C ARG A 92 -5.65 9.54 -19.13
N SER A 93 -5.53 10.13 -17.95
CA SER A 93 -4.31 10.79 -17.50
C SER A 93 -4.11 10.59 -16.01
N PHE A 94 -2.86 10.68 -15.57
CA PHE A 94 -2.51 10.64 -14.16
C PHE A 94 -1.42 11.65 -13.87
N MET A 95 -1.66 12.45 -12.85
CA MET A 95 -0.67 13.37 -12.29
C MET A 95 -0.47 13.05 -10.82
N PHE A 96 0.79 12.96 -10.41
CA PHE A 96 1.18 12.66 -9.05
C PHE A 96 2.36 13.52 -8.63
N SER A 97 2.22 14.19 -7.50
CA SER A 97 3.24 15.07 -6.94
C SER A 97 3.24 15.04 -5.42
N GLY A 98 4.28 15.57 -4.80
CA GLY A 98 4.40 15.72 -3.35
C GLY A 98 5.48 16.73 -3.01
N TYR A 99 5.66 17.04 -1.75
CA TYR A 99 6.62 18.05 -1.29
C TYR A 99 7.84 17.38 -0.64
N ALA A 100 9.04 17.73 -1.11
CA ALA A 100 10.29 17.29 -0.48
C ALA A 100 10.92 18.43 0.36
N PRO A 101 11.59 18.12 1.48
CA PRO A 101 12.41 19.07 2.22
C PRO A 101 13.50 19.68 1.35
N GLN A 102 13.83 20.95 1.64
CA GLN A 102 14.95 21.64 1.01
C GLN A 102 16.25 20.85 1.10
N ALA A 103 17.07 20.98 0.05
CA ALA A 103 18.38 20.34 -0.07
C ALA A 103 18.37 18.79 0.07
N THR A 104 17.29 18.14 -0.35
CA THR A 104 17.20 16.66 -0.39
C THR A 104 17.34 16.16 -1.82
N GLU A 105 18.24 15.19 -2.05
CA GLU A 105 18.20 14.34 -3.23
C GLU A 105 17.28 13.15 -2.96
N SER A 106 16.25 12.97 -3.78
CA SER A 106 15.28 11.89 -3.62
C SER A 106 15.21 11.07 -4.89
N ALA A 107 15.18 9.75 -4.75
CA ALA A 107 15.01 8.82 -5.86
C ALA A 107 13.86 7.85 -5.56
N PHE A 108 13.11 7.51 -6.59
CA PHE A 108 11.93 6.66 -6.52
C PHE A 108 11.96 5.61 -7.62
N ALA A 109 11.46 4.42 -7.32
CA ALA A 109 11.12 3.39 -8.29
C ALA A 109 9.60 3.21 -8.31
N LEU A 110 9.03 3.29 -9.51
CA LEU A 110 7.60 3.18 -9.76
C LEU A 110 7.33 1.98 -10.66
N ARG A 111 6.26 1.23 -10.38
CA ARG A 111 5.85 0.13 -11.23
C ARG A 111 4.35 -0.11 -11.18
N TYR A 112 3.75 -0.40 -12.35
CA TYR A 112 2.32 -0.62 -12.49
C TYR A 112 1.98 -2.11 -12.41
N GLY A 113 1.04 -2.46 -11.55
CA GLY A 113 0.53 -3.82 -11.36
C GLY A 113 1.38 -4.76 -10.52
N SER A 114 2.58 -4.34 -10.12
CA SER A 114 3.44 -5.09 -9.21
C SER A 114 4.43 -4.17 -8.50
N ALA A 115 4.98 -4.65 -7.40
CA ALA A 115 6.07 -3.99 -6.68
C ALA A 115 7.30 -3.78 -7.58
N PRO A 116 7.96 -2.60 -7.52
CA PRO A 116 9.29 -2.41 -8.09
C PRO A 116 10.29 -3.45 -7.58
N VAL A 117 11.17 -3.91 -8.47
CA VAL A 117 12.26 -4.86 -8.13
C VAL A 117 13.48 -4.12 -7.60
N ARG A 118 13.64 -2.85 -7.95
CA ARG A 118 14.71 -1.96 -7.50
C ARG A 118 14.56 -1.66 -6.02
N GLU A 119 15.63 -1.89 -5.28
CA GLU A 119 15.68 -1.63 -3.83
C GLU A 119 16.90 -0.79 -3.45
N ALA A 120 18.01 -0.98 -4.16
CA ALA A 120 19.22 -0.22 -3.92
C ALA A 120 19.05 1.24 -4.34
N ALA A 121 19.64 2.14 -3.55
CA ALA A 121 19.79 3.55 -3.91
C ALA A 121 20.50 3.70 -5.27
N LEU A 122 20.25 4.82 -5.95
CA LEU A 122 20.96 5.13 -7.18
C LEU A 122 22.37 5.60 -6.86
N GLY A 123 23.35 5.12 -7.63
CA GLY A 123 24.70 5.71 -7.60
C GLY A 123 24.69 7.10 -8.24
N THR A 124 25.69 7.94 -7.94
CA THR A 124 25.75 9.33 -8.46
C THR A 124 25.62 9.42 -9.98
N ALA A 125 26.32 8.55 -10.73
CA ALA A 125 26.25 8.55 -12.19
C ALA A 125 24.87 8.13 -12.73
N GLU A 126 24.26 7.11 -12.10
CA GLU A 126 22.92 6.64 -12.45
C GLU A 126 21.86 7.69 -12.14
N TYR A 127 21.97 8.35 -10.99
CA TYR A 127 21.09 9.44 -10.60
C TYR A 127 21.09 10.59 -11.63
N GLN A 128 22.27 11.05 -12.05
CA GLN A 128 22.38 12.11 -13.06
C GLN A 128 21.89 11.66 -14.44
N ALA A 129 22.07 10.37 -14.80
CA ALA A 129 21.52 9.80 -16.02
C ALA A 129 19.98 9.79 -16.00
N VAL A 130 19.36 9.35 -14.89
CA VAL A 130 17.90 9.38 -14.74
C VAL A 130 17.41 10.83 -14.82
N LYS A 131 18.04 11.75 -14.09
CA LYS A 131 17.67 13.18 -14.08
C LYS A 131 17.69 13.81 -15.48
N SER A 132 18.73 13.53 -16.25
CA SER A 132 18.92 14.12 -17.60
C SER A 132 17.98 13.54 -18.67
N THR A 133 17.38 12.37 -18.41
CA THR A 133 16.51 11.66 -19.36
C THR A 133 15.07 11.58 -18.90
N GLU A 134 14.74 12.25 -17.80
CA GLU A 134 13.42 12.21 -17.18
C GLU A 134 12.35 12.79 -18.11
N GLN A 135 11.26 12.04 -18.30
CA GLN A 135 10.12 12.44 -19.12
C GLN A 135 8.83 12.30 -18.30
N ILE A 136 8.64 13.22 -17.36
CA ILE A 136 7.47 13.21 -16.45
C ILE A 136 6.16 13.17 -17.24
N ASP A 137 6.05 13.94 -18.33
CA ASP A 137 4.82 14.06 -19.12
C ASP A 137 4.43 12.82 -19.93
N THR A 138 5.31 11.82 -20.03
CA THR A 138 5.01 10.52 -20.67
C THR A 138 5.09 9.36 -19.68
N THR A 139 5.35 9.65 -18.40
CA THR A 139 5.59 8.60 -17.41
C THR A 139 4.35 7.74 -17.18
N PHE A 140 3.14 8.32 -17.20
CA PHE A 140 1.92 7.54 -17.05
C PHE A 140 1.70 6.54 -18.20
N SER A 141 1.84 6.97 -19.46
CA SER A 141 1.68 6.06 -20.60
C SER A 141 2.72 4.95 -20.60
N ARG A 142 3.97 5.29 -20.25
CA ARG A 142 5.06 4.32 -20.12
C ARG A 142 4.79 3.31 -19.01
N LEU A 143 4.40 3.75 -17.81
CA LEU A 143 4.06 2.87 -16.69
C LEU A 143 2.99 1.83 -17.07
N VAL A 144 1.96 2.24 -17.80
CA VAL A 144 0.88 1.33 -18.22
C VAL A 144 1.34 0.35 -19.30
N ASN A 145 2.18 0.80 -20.24
CA ASN A 145 2.63 -0.01 -21.39
C ASN A 145 3.90 -0.84 -21.10
N GLU A 146 4.64 -0.53 -20.04
CA GLU A 146 5.88 -1.19 -19.62
C GLU A 146 5.73 -1.82 -18.21
N PRO A 147 4.70 -2.66 -17.92
CA PRO A 147 4.38 -3.11 -16.55
C PRO A 147 5.46 -4.00 -15.89
N ALA A 148 6.42 -4.47 -16.68
CA ALA A 148 7.56 -5.25 -16.20
C ALA A 148 8.78 -4.39 -15.82
N ALA A 149 8.77 -3.10 -16.16
CA ALA A 149 9.89 -2.19 -15.93
C ALA A 149 9.70 -1.37 -14.65
N ASP A 150 10.82 -1.09 -13.99
CA ASP A 150 10.85 -0.09 -12.92
C ASP A 150 11.14 1.28 -13.56
N HIS A 151 10.24 2.23 -13.35
CA HIS A 151 10.41 3.61 -13.79
C HIS A 151 11.08 4.40 -12.67
N LEU A 152 12.28 4.89 -12.93
CA LEU A 152 13.04 5.69 -11.98
C LEU A 152 12.70 7.17 -12.13
N VAL A 153 12.50 7.83 -11.00
CA VAL A 153 12.21 9.26 -10.90
C VAL A 153 13.14 9.85 -9.85
N VAL A 154 13.72 11.01 -10.13
CA VAL A 154 14.68 11.66 -9.23
C VAL A 154 14.38 13.13 -9.06
N HIS A 155 14.72 13.70 -7.90
CA HIS A 155 14.48 15.10 -7.62
C HIS A 155 15.53 15.72 -6.71
N ASP A 156 15.99 16.91 -7.11
CA ASP A 156 16.95 17.71 -6.36
C ASP A 156 16.27 18.94 -5.76
N GLY A 157 16.44 19.11 -4.45
CA GLY A 157 16.04 20.32 -3.75
C GLY A 157 14.77 20.16 -2.93
N GLY A 158 14.18 21.30 -2.54
CA GLY A 158 12.90 21.33 -1.84
C GLY A 158 11.83 21.97 -2.67
N GLY A 159 10.57 21.66 -2.38
CA GLY A 159 9.44 22.11 -3.18
C GLY A 159 8.58 20.96 -3.67
N THR A 160 7.70 21.27 -4.62
CA THR A 160 6.83 20.30 -5.27
C THR A 160 7.63 19.41 -6.23
N VAL A 161 7.76 18.15 -5.86
CA VAL A 161 8.25 17.06 -6.68
C VAL A 161 7.11 16.50 -7.51
N ARG A 162 7.26 16.42 -8.83
CA ARG A 162 6.32 15.71 -9.70
C ARG A 162 6.88 14.33 -10.02
N PHE A 163 6.12 13.29 -9.70
CA PHE A 163 6.53 11.90 -9.86
C PHE A 163 6.02 11.28 -11.15
N VAL A 164 4.77 11.58 -11.49
CA VAL A 164 4.10 11.04 -12.66
C VAL A 164 3.29 12.15 -13.29
N GLY A 165 3.34 12.23 -14.61
CA GLY A 165 2.48 13.07 -15.42
C GLY A 165 2.12 12.34 -16.70
N GLY A 166 1.18 12.94 -17.43
CA GLY A 166 0.89 12.56 -18.80
C GLY A 166 -0.46 11.92 -19.04
N GLN A 167 -0.80 11.89 -20.32
CA GLN A 167 -1.93 11.16 -20.87
C GLN A 167 -1.49 9.75 -21.27
N LEU A 168 -2.41 8.80 -21.25
CA LEU A 168 -2.16 7.42 -21.67
C LEU A 168 -1.79 7.36 -23.15
N ASP A 169 -2.51 8.11 -23.99
CA ASP A 169 -2.18 8.31 -25.40
C ASP A 169 -2.73 9.65 -25.92
N ALA A 170 -2.24 10.07 -27.09
CA ALA A 170 -2.65 11.32 -27.73
C ALA A 170 -4.10 11.31 -28.29
N SER A 171 -4.75 10.14 -28.32
CA SER A 171 -6.10 9.94 -28.87
C SER A 171 -7.18 9.86 -27.77
N LYS A 172 -6.85 10.24 -26.53
CA LYS A 172 -7.74 10.14 -25.36
C LYS A 172 -8.19 8.71 -25.04
N GLY A 173 -7.36 7.71 -25.35
CA GLY A 173 -7.54 6.36 -24.86
C GLY A 173 -7.48 6.29 -23.34
N SER A 174 -7.92 5.16 -22.80
CA SER A 174 -8.08 4.95 -21.37
C SER A 174 -7.72 3.53 -20.99
N THR A 175 -7.27 3.33 -19.75
CA THR A 175 -6.97 2.00 -19.21
C THR A 175 -8.18 1.09 -19.33
N SER A 176 -7.95 -0.15 -19.76
CA SER A 176 -9.00 -1.17 -19.88
C SER A 176 -9.32 -1.84 -18.54
N GLN A 177 -8.37 -1.80 -17.60
CA GLN A 177 -8.44 -2.40 -16.27
C GLN A 177 -7.88 -1.44 -15.23
N GLY A 178 -8.35 -1.57 -13.99
CA GLY A 178 -7.76 -0.88 -12.85
C GLY A 178 -6.65 -1.71 -12.22
N ASN A 179 -5.58 -1.04 -11.80
CA ASN A 179 -4.44 -1.69 -11.17
C ASN A 179 -3.71 -0.75 -10.19
N TRP A 180 -2.90 -1.34 -9.33
CA TRP A 180 -2.09 -0.60 -8.36
C TRP A 180 -0.82 -0.05 -9.01
N LEU A 181 -0.57 1.25 -8.84
CA LEU A 181 0.74 1.84 -9.00
C LEU A 181 1.49 1.70 -7.67
N TYR A 182 2.62 1.01 -7.71
CA TYR A 182 3.50 0.82 -6.56
C TYR A 182 4.65 1.82 -6.63
N VAL A 183 4.93 2.51 -5.52
CA VAL A 183 5.97 3.55 -5.42
C VAL A 183 6.88 3.26 -4.24
N ARG A 184 8.16 3.09 -4.52
CA ARG A 184 9.21 2.89 -3.52
C ARG A 184 10.19 4.04 -3.56
N GLN A 185 10.40 4.69 -2.44
CA GLN A 185 11.45 5.68 -2.24
C GLN A 185 12.79 4.98 -1.96
N LEU A 186 13.73 5.11 -2.90
CA LEU A 186 15.07 4.52 -2.85
C LEU A 186 16.04 5.38 -2.02
N SER A 187 15.86 6.70 -2.01
CA SER A 187 16.68 7.64 -1.24
C SER A 187 15.91 8.92 -0.90
N GLY A 188 16.46 9.70 0.02
CA GLY A 188 15.88 10.96 0.45
C GLY A 188 15.04 10.84 1.73
N THR A 189 14.51 11.98 2.15
CA THR A 189 13.62 12.13 3.30
C THR A 189 12.16 11.88 2.89
N PRO A 190 11.29 11.44 3.80
CA PRO A 190 9.92 11.16 3.44
C PRO A 190 9.17 12.41 2.97
N LEU A 191 8.28 12.23 2.01
CA LEU A 191 7.52 13.31 1.37
C LEU A 191 6.40 13.84 2.26
N TYR A 192 6.05 15.11 2.06
CA TYR A 192 4.89 15.78 2.65
C TYR A 192 3.87 16.12 1.57
N ASP A 193 2.62 16.39 1.95
CA ASP A 193 1.63 17.02 1.09
C ASP A 193 1.55 16.42 -0.32
N ILE A 194 1.37 15.10 -0.40
CA ILE A 194 1.12 14.44 -1.67
C ILE A 194 -0.16 14.99 -2.28
N GLN A 195 -0.15 15.15 -3.60
CA GLN A 195 -1.30 15.57 -4.39
C GLN A 195 -1.32 14.80 -5.71
N GLY A 196 -2.50 14.66 -6.30
CA GLY A 196 -2.61 14.11 -7.63
C GLY A 196 -4.01 14.19 -8.19
N ALA A 197 -4.14 13.86 -9.46
CA ALA A 197 -5.41 13.83 -10.16
C ALA A 197 -5.39 12.72 -11.22
N ILE A 198 -6.53 12.05 -11.38
CA ILE A 198 -6.75 11.06 -12.42
C ILE A 198 -7.92 11.55 -13.28
N ASP A 199 -7.68 11.86 -14.56
CA ASP A 199 -8.78 12.07 -15.50
C ASP A 199 -9.32 10.70 -15.95
N VAL A 200 -10.64 10.53 -15.94
CA VAL A 200 -11.26 9.25 -16.31
C VAL A 200 -12.34 9.42 -17.39
N ASP A 201 -12.45 8.40 -18.24
CA ASP A 201 -13.67 8.08 -18.96
C ASP A 201 -14.73 7.60 -17.97
N LEU A 202 -15.74 8.44 -17.70
CA LEU A 202 -16.76 8.17 -16.67
C LEU A 202 -17.50 6.85 -16.88
N ALA A 203 -17.81 6.48 -18.13
CA ALA A 203 -18.56 5.27 -18.41
C ALA A 203 -17.71 4.02 -18.11
N LYS A 204 -16.45 4.02 -18.59
CA LYS A 204 -15.51 2.94 -18.28
C LYS A 204 -15.14 2.88 -16.80
N TYR A 205 -15.02 4.04 -16.16
CA TYR A 205 -14.75 4.14 -14.73
C TYR A 205 -15.88 3.53 -13.91
N ALA A 206 -17.13 3.92 -14.16
CA ALA A 206 -18.29 3.39 -13.43
C ALA A 206 -18.43 1.86 -13.63
N ALA A 207 -18.24 1.38 -14.87
CA ALA A 207 -18.27 -0.05 -15.16
C ALA A 207 -17.12 -0.80 -14.45
N GLY A 208 -15.89 -0.29 -14.54
CA GLY A 208 -14.73 -0.89 -13.90
C GLY A 208 -14.82 -0.86 -12.38
N TYR A 209 -15.36 0.23 -11.80
CA TYR A 209 -15.59 0.36 -10.37
C TYR A 209 -16.55 -0.71 -9.84
N ALA A 210 -17.65 -0.96 -10.57
CA ALA A 210 -18.61 -2.01 -10.21
C ALA A 210 -17.98 -3.42 -10.27
N ALA A 211 -16.95 -3.61 -11.09
CA ALA A 211 -16.23 -4.87 -11.24
C ALA A 211 -15.06 -5.06 -10.24
N ILE A 212 -14.75 -4.05 -9.41
CA ILE A 212 -13.67 -4.16 -8.42
C ILE A 212 -14.01 -5.25 -7.41
N VAL A 213 -13.05 -6.15 -7.19
CA VAL A 213 -13.06 -7.06 -6.04
C VAL A 213 -12.47 -6.32 -4.85
N TRP A 214 -13.27 -6.18 -3.79
CA TRP A 214 -12.92 -5.40 -2.62
C TRP A 214 -12.31 -6.26 -1.53
N THR A 215 -11.36 -5.68 -0.79
CA THR A 215 -10.90 -6.21 0.51
C THR A 215 -12.05 -6.21 1.52
N THR A 216 -11.97 -7.09 2.51
CA THR A 216 -13.02 -7.27 3.56
C THR A 216 -12.87 -6.33 4.76
N SER A 217 -12.07 -5.27 4.63
CA SER A 217 -11.80 -4.33 5.73
C SER A 217 -12.95 -3.35 5.97
N THR A 218 -12.91 -2.64 7.11
CA THR A 218 -13.84 -1.54 7.41
C THR A 218 -13.79 -0.42 6.37
N TYR A 219 -12.64 -0.25 5.71
CA TYR A 219 -12.39 0.76 4.68
C TYR A 219 -11.90 0.07 3.40
N PRO A 220 -12.81 -0.49 2.59
CA PRO A 220 -12.42 -1.37 1.49
C PRO A 220 -11.62 -0.66 0.41
N ASP A 221 -10.48 -1.26 0.10
CA ASP A 221 -9.68 -1.02 -1.11
C ASP A 221 -9.82 -2.19 -2.10
N PRO A 222 -9.47 -2.00 -3.38
CA PRO A 222 -9.31 -3.10 -4.33
C PRO A 222 -8.32 -4.16 -3.81
N VAL A 223 -8.54 -5.42 -4.13
CA VAL A 223 -7.53 -6.46 -3.91
C VAL A 223 -6.28 -6.22 -4.78
N ASP A 224 -5.15 -6.82 -4.44
CA ASP A 224 -3.87 -6.60 -5.14
C ASP A 224 -3.76 -7.28 -6.51
N ALA A 225 -4.82 -7.98 -6.94
CA ALA A 225 -4.95 -8.48 -8.29
C ALA A 225 -5.54 -7.41 -9.23
N PRO A 226 -5.20 -7.43 -10.54
CA PRO A 226 -5.86 -6.57 -11.52
C PRO A 226 -7.38 -6.75 -11.47
N SER A 227 -8.13 -5.64 -11.50
CA SER A 227 -9.59 -5.74 -11.58
C SER A 227 -9.99 -6.18 -12.99
N PRO A 228 -10.90 -7.17 -13.13
CA PRO A 228 -11.28 -7.69 -14.43
C PRO A 228 -11.96 -6.62 -15.29
N ALA A 229 -11.71 -6.67 -16.61
CA ALA A 229 -12.45 -5.87 -17.58
C ALA A 229 -13.85 -6.47 -17.78
N THR A 230 -14.88 -5.63 -17.95
CA THR A 230 -16.23 -6.10 -18.34
C THR A 230 -16.71 -5.44 -19.65
N GLY A 231 -16.95 -6.29 -20.67
CA GLY A 231 -17.59 -6.04 -21.99
C GLY A 231 -16.59 -5.69 -23.12
N THR A 232 -16.43 -6.41 -24.24
CA THR A 232 -17.30 -7.32 -25.02
C THR A 232 -16.49 -8.48 -25.61
N VAL A 233 -17.10 -9.67 -25.74
CA VAL A 233 -16.58 -10.76 -26.58
C VAL A 233 -16.47 -10.30 -28.03
N SER A 234 -15.29 -10.47 -28.62
CA SER A 234 -15.15 -10.78 -30.04
C SER A 234 -14.17 -11.94 -30.18
N THR A 235 -14.74 -13.09 -30.50
CA THR A 235 -14.06 -14.29 -30.98
C THR A 235 -13.43 -14.04 -32.35
N THR A 236 -12.13 -14.26 -32.52
CA THR A 236 -11.62 -15.13 -33.60
C THR A 236 -10.20 -15.59 -33.25
N ASP A 237 -10.04 -16.91 -33.18
CA ASP A 237 -8.86 -17.77 -33.34
C ASP A 237 -7.46 -17.13 -33.51
N GLN A 238 -6.52 -17.54 -32.66
CA GLN A 238 -5.65 -18.66 -33.05
C GLN A 238 -4.92 -19.28 -31.86
N GLN A 239 -5.24 -20.56 -31.68
CA GLN A 239 -4.46 -21.58 -31.01
C GLN A 239 -3.11 -21.74 -31.71
N THR A 240 -2.01 -21.52 -31.00
CA THR A 240 -0.76 -22.21 -31.29
C THR A 240 -0.19 -22.77 -30.00
N THR A 241 -0.33 -24.09 -29.92
CA THR A 241 0.23 -24.98 -28.92
C THR A 241 1.75 -24.82 -28.87
N ALA A 242 2.30 -24.45 -27.72
CA ALA A 242 3.69 -24.70 -27.38
C ALA A 242 3.75 -25.30 -25.98
N ALA A 243 3.94 -26.61 -25.94
CA ALA A 243 4.27 -27.33 -24.73
C ALA A 243 5.72 -26.98 -24.33
N THR A 244 5.89 -26.45 -23.12
CA THR A 244 7.22 -26.41 -22.48
C THR A 244 7.06 -26.51 -20.98
N THR A 245 7.31 -27.73 -20.48
CA THR A 245 7.85 -28.08 -19.16
C THR A 245 7.44 -27.24 -17.95
N THR A 246 6.59 -27.86 -17.13
CA THR A 246 6.42 -27.59 -15.70
C THR A 246 7.75 -27.63 -14.96
N THR A 247 8.32 -26.47 -14.67
CA THR A 247 9.25 -26.31 -13.55
C THR A 247 8.42 -25.83 -12.36
N ALA A 248 8.33 -26.66 -11.33
CA ALA A 248 7.64 -26.33 -10.09
C ALA A 248 8.12 -24.98 -9.54
N SER A 249 7.20 -24.01 -9.44
CA SER A 249 7.44 -22.78 -8.69
C SER A 249 7.76 -23.12 -7.24
N ALA A 250 8.90 -22.67 -6.74
CA ALA A 250 9.20 -22.66 -5.32
C ALA A 250 8.14 -21.79 -4.61
N SER A 251 7.34 -22.42 -3.75
CA SER A 251 6.27 -21.80 -2.98
C SER A 251 6.82 -20.81 -1.95
N VAL A 252 6.39 -19.55 -1.99
CA VAL A 252 6.76 -18.50 -1.01
C VAL A 252 6.32 -18.89 0.41
N ALA A 253 7.07 -18.51 1.44
CA ALA A 253 6.73 -18.76 2.86
C ALA A 253 5.37 -18.13 3.25
N THR A 254 4.39 -18.96 3.62
CA THR A 254 3.01 -18.58 3.93
C THR A 254 2.75 -18.48 5.44
N LEU A 255 1.79 -17.63 5.82
CA LEU A 255 1.35 -17.46 7.21
C LEU A 255 -0.13 -17.80 7.33
N ALA A 256 -0.50 -18.62 8.31
CA ALA A 256 -1.90 -18.88 8.68
C ALA A 256 -2.13 -18.54 10.15
N THR A 257 -3.24 -17.87 10.45
CA THR A 257 -3.61 -17.48 11.82
C THR A 257 -5.00 -17.98 12.17
N ALA A 258 -5.17 -18.40 13.44
CA ALA A 258 -6.45 -18.86 13.99
C ALA A 258 -6.63 -18.33 15.42
N VAL A 259 -7.86 -18.07 15.84
CA VAL A 259 -8.18 -17.80 17.24
C VAL A 259 -8.40 -19.13 17.95
N LEU A 260 -7.68 -19.37 19.04
CA LEU A 260 -7.69 -20.62 19.82
C LEU A 260 -8.45 -20.50 21.15
N SER A 261 -8.66 -19.27 21.63
CA SER A 261 -9.39 -18.98 22.87
C SER A 261 -10.91 -19.00 22.66
N THR A 262 -11.64 -19.39 23.70
CA THR A 262 -13.11 -19.28 23.75
C THR A 262 -13.55 -17.90 24.26
N ALA A 263 -14.81 -17.52 23.98
CA ALA A 263 -15.37 -16.24 24.43
C ALA A 263 -15.25 -16.08 25.96
N GLY A 264 -14.82 -14.90 26.41
CA GLY A 264 -14.60 -14.60 27.83
C GLY A 264 -13.26 -15.06 28.39
N GLN A 265 -12.43 -15.76 27.61
CA GLN A 265 -11.03 -16.05 27.96
C GLN A 265 -10.08 -15.05 27.29
N PRO A 266 -8.87 -14.84 27.84
CA PRO A 266 -7.83 -14.06 27.18
C PRO A 266 -7.60 -14.56 25.75
N LEU A 267 -7.50 -13.63 24.81
CA LEU A 267 -7.31 -13.91 23.40
C LEU A 267 -6.02 -14.70 23.21
N GLN A 268 -6.16 -15.90 22.64
CA GLN A 268 -5.05 -16.77 22.28
C GLN A 268 -5.06 -16.98 20.77
N LEU A 269 -3.92 -16.71 20.13
CA LEU A 269 -3.76 -16.89 18.69
C LEU A 269 -2.92 -18.14 18.42
N GLY A 270 -3.26 -18.87 17.36
CA GLY A 270 -2.43 -19.90 16.76
C GLY A 270 -1.86 -19.37 15.47
N ILE A 271 -0.54 -19.19 15.43
CA ILE A 271 0.19 -18.65 14.27
C ILE A 271 1.02 -19.79 13.69
N THR A 272 0.79 -20.14 12.43
CA THR A 272 1.58 -21.14 11.69
C THR A 272 2.36 -20.45 10.58
N LEU A 273 3.69 -20.51 10.67
CA LEU A 273 4.62 -20.01 9.66
C LEU A 273 5.17 -21.20 8.88
N ALA A 274 4.79 -21.33 7.61
CA ALA A 274 5.34 -22.32 6.70
C ALA A 274 6.51 -21.71 5.93
N GLN A 275 7.64 -22.43 5.89
CA GLN A 275 8.89 -21.96 5.28
C GLN A 275 9.43 -22.98 4.29
N THR A 276 10.11 -22.50 3.25
CA THR A 276 10.72 -23.39 2.26
C THR A 276 11.93 -24.10 2.84
N ALA A 277 12.29 -25.26 2.28
CA ALA A 277 13.52 -25.94 2.65
C ALA A 277 14.77 -25.05 2.43
N ALA A 278 14.73 -24.17 1.42
CA ALA A 278 15.78 -23.20 1.15
C ALA A 278 15.88 -22.13 2.25
N ASP A 279 14.74 -21.59 2.72
CA ASP A 279 14.70 -20.59 3.80
C ASP A 279 15.18 -21.16 5.13
N VAL A 280 14.81 -22.41 5.43
CA VAL A 280 15.23 -23.14 6.63
C VAL A 280 16.74 -23.39 6.60
N ALA A 281 17.28 -23.82 5.45
CA ALA A 281 18.72 -24.04 5.29
C ALA A 281 19.53 -22.74 5.39
N ALA A 282 19.02 -21.65 4.81
CA ALA A 282 19.67 -20.35 4.84
C ALA A 282 19.61 -19.68 6.22
N ASN A 283 18.56 -19.97 7.00
CA ASN A 283 18.31 -19.33 8.28
C ASN A 283 18.01 -20.38 9.36
N PRO A 284 19.01 -21.09 9.88
CA PRO A 284 18.80 -22.21 10.81
C PRO A 284 18.22 -21.78 12.15
N LYS A 285 18.25 -20.48 12.46
CA LYS A 285 17.59 -19.87 13.62
C LYS A 285 16.83 -18.62 13.22
N ILE A 286 15.68 -18.41 13.86
CA ILE A 286 14.90 -17.18 13.72
C ILE A 286 14.47 -16.67 15.10
N SER A 287 14.24 -15.37 15.20
CA SER A 287 13.50 -14.77 16.31
C SER A 287 12.16 -14.28 15.80
N ALA A 288 11.09 -14.31 16.59
CA ALA A 288 9.75 -13.89 16.21
C ALA A 288 9.20 -12.86 17.19
N TRP A 289 8.44 -11.89 16.69
CA TRP A 289 7.79 -10.83 17.45
C TRP A 289 6.29 -10.88 17.20
N VAL A 290 5.55 -10.65 18.27
CA VAL A 290 4.11 -10.44 18.25
C VAL A 290 3.88 -9.06 18.87
N ALA A 291 3.14 -8.19 18.20
CA ALA A 291 2.88 -6.85 18.70
C ALA A 291 1.39 -6.50 18.61
N ALA A 292 0.85 -5.85 19.63
CA ALA A 292 -0.46 -5.22 19.59
C ALA A 292 -0.29 -3.73 19.24
N ARG A 293 -1.09 -3.25 18.29
CA ARG A 293 -1.22 -1.85 17.91
C ARG A 293 -2.61 -1.36 18.31
N ILE A 294 -2.69 -0.27 19.06
CA ILE A 294 -3.93 0.49 19.21
C ILE A 294 -3.82 1.68 18.26
N PRO A 295 -4.63 1.73 17.18
CA PRO A 295 -4.55 2.80 16.21
C PRO A 295 -5.04 4.13 16.81
N ALA A 296 -4.45 5.22 16.35
CA ALA A 296 -4.92 6.56 16.69
C ALA A 296 -6.39 6.72 16.28
N ASN A 297 -7.24 7.18 17.21
CA ASN A 297 -8.67 7.36 16.97
C ASN A 297 -9.13 8.81 17.11
N GLY A 298 -8.19 9.73 17.34
CA GLY A 298 -8.45 11.17 17.42
C GLY A 298 -9.27 11.61 18.64
N GLN A 299 -9.61 10.70 19.55
CA GLN A 299 -10.38 10.99 20.77
C GLN A 299 -9.60 10.60 22.02
N SER A 300 -9.25 9.33 22.15
CA SER A 300 -8.54 8.78 23.31
C SER A 300 -7.06 8.47 23.01
N PHE A 301 -6.73 8.22 21.74
CA PHE A 301 -5.39 7.94 21.27
C PHE A 301 -5.02 8.90 20.14
N LEU A 302 -4.09 9.81 20.41
CA LEU A 302 -3.63 10.84 19.46
C LEU A 302 -2.57 10.31 18.47
N SER A 303 -1.93 9.19 18.79
CA SER A 303 -0.96 8.49 17.95
C SER A 303 -1.13 6.98 18.13
N ASP A 304 -0.61 6.20 17.19
CA ASP A 304 -0.58 4.76 17.32
C ASP A 304 0.26 4.34 18.53
N LEU A 305 -0.30 3.44 19.35
CA LEU A 305 0.42 2.85 20.46
C LEU A 305 0.78 1.41 20.12
N TRP A 306 2.05 1.08 20.26
CA TRP A 306 2.59 -0.26 20.00
C TRP A 306 3.04 -0.92 21.30
N PHE A 307 2.67 -2.19 21.45
CA PHE A 307 3.05 -3.02 22.57
C PHE A 307 3.57 -4.35 22.04
N PHE A 308 4.78 -4.74 22.40
CA PHE A 308 5.41 -5.99 21.99
C PHE A 308 5.21 -7.03 23.07
N ARG A 309 4.69 -8.20 22.68
CA ARG A 309 4.50 -9.36 23.57
C ARG A 309 5.81 -10.15 23.65
N LYS A 310 6.40 -10.18 24.84
CA LYS A 310 7.64 -10.93 25.10
C LYS A 310 7.35 -12.41 25.37
N GLY A 311 8.37 -13.25 25.18
CA GLY A 311 8.28 -14.70 25.43
C GLY A 311 8.04 -15.07 26.90
N ASP A 312 8.36 -14.17 27.83
CA ASP A 312 8.07 -14.31 29.26
C ASP A 312 6.60 -14.00 29.63
N GLY A 313 5.76 -13.63 28.66
CA GLY A 313 4.37 -13.30 28.88
C GLY A 313 4.12 -11.86 29.37
N THR A 314 5.10 -10.97 29.30
CA THR A 314 4.92 -9.55 29.62
C THR A 314 4.94 -8.66 28.38
N TRP A 315 4.51 -7.40 28.53
CA TRP A 315 4.44 -6.42 27.44
C TRP A 315 5.53 -5.36 27.55
N ALA A 316 6.01 -4.89 26.40
CA ALA A 316 6.93 -3.76 26.28
C ALA A 316 6.37 -2.72 25.31
N SER A 317 6.25 -1.45 25.72
CA SER A 317 5.78 -0.34 24.87
C SER A 317 6.90 0.46 24.21
N GLN A 318 8.15 0.25 24.65
CA GLN A 318 9.34 0.83 24.05
C GLN A 318 10.12 -0.27 23.34
N VAL A 319 10.63 0.01 22.15
CA VAL A 319 11.59 -0.86 21.45
C VAL A 319 12.99 -0.47 21.94
N PRO A 320 13.64 -1.28 22.81
CA PRO A 320 15.01 -1.02 23.23
C PRO A 320 15.96 -1.14 22.03
N ALA A 321 17.16 -0.56 22.16
CA ALA A 321 18.20 -0.65 21.13
C ALA A 321 18.55 -2.11 20.75
N ASP A 322 18.37 -3.04 21.70
CA ASP A 322 18.40 -4.48 21.43
C ASP A 322 16.98 -5.01 21.19
N ALA A 323 16.60 -5.15 19.90
CA ALA A 323 15.30 -5.68 19.50
C ALA A 323 15.06 -7.12 19.99
N GLU A 324 16.10 -7.91 20.30
CA GLU A 324 15.91 -9.29 20.80
C GLU A 324 15.37 -9.34 22.21
N ALA A 325 15.60 -8.30 23.02
CA ALA A 325 15.06 -8.20 24.36
C ALA A 325 13.52 -8.15 24.40
N VAL A 326 12.87 -7.85 23.26
CA VAL A 326 11.41 -7.80 23.12
C VAL A 326 10.84 -8.87 22.19
N ALA A 327 11.64 -9.87 21.81
CA ALA A 327 11.17 -10.98 21.00
C ALA A 327 10.18 -11.87 21.78
N PHE A 328 9.13 -12.32 21.10
CA PHE A 328 8.21 -13.33 21.61
C PHE A 328 8.87 -14.71 21.68
N ALA A 329 9.69 -15.03 20.67
CA ALA A 329 10.52 -16.22 20.66
C ALA A 329 11.88 -15.82 20.07
N SER A 330 12.98 -16.04 20.77
CA SER A 330 14.30 -15.61 20.30
C SER A 330 15.14 -16.82 19.87
N GLN A 331 15.78 -16.71 18.71
CA GLN A 331 16.78 -17.67 18.20
C GLN A 331 16.30 -19.14 18.21
N VAL A 332 15.02 -19.36 17.96
CA VAL A 332 14.43 -20.71 17.84
C VAL A 332 14.91 -21.40 16.58
N ALA A 333 15.06 -22.72 16.65
CA ALA A 333 15.46 -23.52 15.50
C ALA A 333 14.43 -23.36 14.38
N ASN A 334 14.89 -23.01 13.18
CA ASN A 334 14.02 -22.86 12.04
C ASN A 334 13.66 -24.22 11.46
N THR A 335 12.41 -24.38 11.06
CA THR A 335 11.89 -25.61 10.44
C THR A 335 10.86 -25.26 9.37
N ALA A 336 10.49 -26.23 8.54
CA ALA A 336 9.51 -26.03 7.47
C ALA A 336 8.14 -25.56 8.00
N THR A 337 7.83 -25.79 9.27
CA THR A 337 6.60 -25.32 9.91
C THR A 337 6.87 -24.94 11.36
N LEU A 338 6.77 -23.65 11.65
CA LEU A 338 6.85 -23.12 13.01
C LEU A 338 5.46 -22.73 13.51
N ARG A 339 5.19 -23.00 14.78
CA ARG A 339 3.94 -22.65 15.44
C ARG A 339 4.21 -21.77 16.66
N PHE A 340 3.47 -20.68 16.75
CA PHE A 340 3.52 -19.75 17.88
C PHE A 340 2.12 -19.59 18.46
N THR A 341 2.02 -19.56 19.79
CA THR A 341 0.73 -19.46 20.48
C THR A 341 0.70 -18.35 21.52
N PRO A 342 0.79 -17.06 21.11
CA PRO A 342 0.74 -15.96 22.06
C PRO A 342 -0.64 -15.85 22.71
N SER A 343 -0.66 -15.62 24.02
CA SER A 343 -1.84 -15.16 24.78
C SER A 343 -1.67 -13.67 25.06
N LEU A 344 -2.73 -12.88 24.94
CA LEU A 344 -2.66 -11.41 24.89
C LEU A 344 -3.27 -10.71 26.12
N ASP A 345 -3.46 -11.43 27.22
CA ASP A 345 -4.01 -10.99 28.53
C ASP A 345 -5.44 -10.43 28.53
N PHE A 346 -5.91 -9.88 27.42
CA PHE A 346 -7.25 -9.32 27.22
C PHE A 346 -8.12 -10.25 26.38
N THR A 347 -9.42 -10.25 26.64
CA THR A 347 -10.40 -10.98 25.82
C THR A 347 -10.53 -10.35 24.42
N GLU A 348 -11.09 -11.13 23.49
CA GLU A 348 -11.37 -10.64 22.13
C GLU A 348 -12.25 -9.38 22.14
N ALA A 349 -13.26 -9.34 23.01
CA ALA A 349 -14.19 -8.22 23.11
C ALA A 349 -13.51 -6.93 23.59
N GLU A 350 -12.64 -7.03 24.60
CA GLU A 350 -11.88 -5.89 25.13
C GLU A 350 -10.91 -5.34 24.10
N MET A 351 -10.20 -6.23 23.39
CA MET A 351 -9.29 -5.85 22.32
C MET A 351 -10.03 -5.14 21.17
N ARG A 352 -11.21 -5.63 20.79
CA ARG A 352 -12.05 -4.99 19.76
C ARG A 352 -12.61 -3.64 20.22
N ALA A 353 -12.95 -3.48 21.49
CA ALA A 353 -13.49 -2.21 22.02
C ALA A 353 -12.51 -1.04 21.86
N VAL A 354 -11.21 -1.32 21.83
CA VAL A 354 -10.15 -0.32 21.59
C VAL A 354 -9.58 -0.36 20.18
N ASN A 355 -10.20 -1.11 19.26
CA ASN A 355 -9.71 -1.34 17.90
C ASN A 355 -8.27 -1.88 17.83
N ALA A 356 -7.86 -2.69 18.82
CA ALA A 356 -6.52 -3.26 18.82
C ALA A 356 -6.31 -4.21 17.64
N GLU A 357 -5.15 -4.12 17.02
CA GLU A 357 -4.65 -5.01 15.97
C GLU A 357 -3.45 -5.79 16.50
N VAL A 358 -3.29 -7.05 16.13
CA VAL A 358 -2.11 -7.85 16.44
C VAL A 358 -1.34 -8.09 15.16
N HIS A 359 -0.03 -7.89 15.22
CA HIS A 359 0.91 -8.00 14.12
C HIS A 359 1.96 -9.07 14.44
N PHE A 360 2.48 -9.72 13.39
CA PHE A 360 3.53 -10.73 13.51
C PHE A 360 4.69 -10.43 12.56
N GLY A 361 5.90 -10.73 13.02
CA GLY A 361 7.10 -10.70 12.19
C GLY A 361 8.18 -11.58 12.77
N TYR A 362 9.23 -11.85 12.00
CA TYR A 362 10.38 -12.60 12.46
C TYR A 362 11.67 -12.09 11.84
N LYS A 363 12.77 -12.27 12.55
CA LYS A 363 14.12 -11.90 12.14
C LYS A 363 14.87 -13.17 11.83
N THR A 364 15.54 -13.17 10.69
CA THR A 364 16.40 -14.28 10.28
C THR A 364 17.77 -14.21 10.95
N SER A 365 18.54 -15.29 10.88
CA SER A 365 19.93 -15.32 11.38
C SER A 365 20.85 -14.30 10.68
N THR A 366 20.47 -13.81 9.49
CA THR A 366 21.17 -12.73 8.78
C THR A 366 20.87 -11.33 9.32
N GLY A 367 19.98 -11.21 10.30
CA GLY A 367 19.62 -9.95 10.92
C GLY A 367 18.46 -9.20 10.26
N ALA A 368 17.97 -9.69 9.10
CA ALA A 368 16.86 -9.08 8.38
C ALA A 368 15.52 -9.37 9.07
N PHE A 369 14.70 -8.34 9.26
CA PHE A 369 13.35 -8.47 9.81
C PHE A 369 12.32 -8.64 8.69
N VAL A 370 11.52 -9.70 8.78
CA VAL A 370 10.43 -10.06 7.88
C VAL A 370 9.12 -9.80 8.60
N SER A 371 8.46 -8.70 8.26
CA SER A 371 7.09 -8.44 8.72
C SER A 371 6.11 -9.34 7.98
N LYS A 372 5.15 -9.91 8.71
CA LYS A 372 3.97 -10.57 8.13
C LYS A 372 2.69 -9.75 8.33
N GLY A 373 2.82 -8.53 8.85
CA GLY A 373 1.72 -7.58 9.01
C GLY A 373 0.70 -8.01 10.05
N LYS A 374 -0.52 -7.51 9.88
CA LYS A 374 -1.65 -7.77 10.77
C LYS A 374 -2.11 -9.22 10.66
N ILE A 375 -2.22 -9.87 11.80
CA ILE A 375 -2.66 -11.27 11.94
C ILE A 375 -4.00 -11.42 12.67
N TRP A 376 -4.45 -10.36 13.35
CA TRP A 376 -5.75 -10.28 14.02
C TRP A 376 -6.16 -8.81 14.27
N PRO A 377 -7.44 -8.44 14.26
CA PRO A 377 -8.54 -9.21 13.68
C PRO A 377 -8.33 -9.38 12.16
N GLN A 378 -8.76 -10.52 11.62
CA GLN A 378 -8.69 -10.81 10.18
C GLN A 378 -9.66 -9.93 9.38
#